data_AF-A0A963FWF2-F1
#
_entry.id   AF-A0A963FWF2-F1
#
_cell.length_a   1.000
_cell.length_b   1.000
_cell.length_c   1.000
_cell.angle_alpha   90.00
_cell.angle_beta   90.00
_cell.angle_gamma   90.00
#
_symmetry.space_group_name_H-M   'P 1'
#
loop_
_entity.id
_entity.type
_entity.pdbx_description
1 polymer ?
#
loop_
_entity_poly.entity_id
_entity_poly.type
_entity_poly.pdbx_seq_one_letter_code
_entity_poly.pdbx_strand_id
1 'polypeptide(L)'
;EYWVKGVEESTKHSWYEGSKSLHPYKGETKPQYTDFKDDGKYSWLKSPTFYGKPAQVGPLARVLCMLAAGHEPTKKYATAALDTVSTLAKTKVGLEAMHSTIGRHAARAISCAVQVDMLNDQWTALLGNMAKGDLTTFNKPVFPKGEIMGQGYHEAPRGVLSHWVVIDDGKIKNYQCVVPSTWNACPRNEKDEPGPYEASIADNPIADPEKPLEVLRTVHSFDPCIACAIHVTDTENGSAITVKAK
;
A
#
# COMPACT_ATOMS: atom_id res chain seq x y z
N GLU A 1 -4.46 -18.26 4.84
CA GLU A 1 -5.24 -18.59 3.63
C GLU A 1 -6.09 -17.44 3.09
N TYR A 2 -6.75 -16.65 3.93
CA TYR A 2 -7.67 -15.58 3.51
C TYR A 2 -7.01 -14.52 2.60
N TRP A 3 -5.90 -13.92 3.03
CA TRP A 3 -5.18 -12.92 2.22
C TRP A 3 -4.74 -13.48 0.86
N VAL A 4 -4.09 -14.66 0.88
CA VAL A 4 -3.58 -15.32 -0.33
C VAL A 4 -4.67 -15.50 -1.37
N LYS A 5 -5.85 -16.00 -1.00
CA LYS A 5 -6.92 -16.28 -1.95
C LYS A 5 -7.65 -15.03 -2.46
N GLY A 6 -7.46 -13.88 -1.80
CA GLY A 6 -8.26 -12.68 -2.05
C GLY A 6 -7.62 -11.68 -3.01
N VAL A 7 -6.32 -11.75 -3.28
CA VAL A 7 -5.61 -10.72 -4.07
C VAL A 7 -5.55 -11.10 -5.55
N GLU A 8 -6.02 -10.19 -6.40
CA GLU A 8 -5.88 -10.25 -7.85
C GLU A 8 -5.57 -8.88 -8.42
N GLU A 9 -4.92 -8.82 -9.59
CA GLU A 9 -4.62 -7.56 -10.29
C GLU A 9 -5.18 -7.57 -11.71
N SER A 10 -5.93 -6.52 -12.07
CA SER A 10 -6.41 -6.27 -13.43
C SER A 10 -5.48 -5.33 -14.18
N THR A 11 -5.44 -5.49 -15.51
CA THR A 11 -4.72 -4.61 -16.45
C THR A 11 -5.65 -3.90 -17.45
N LYS A 12 -6.97 -3.94 -17.25
CA LYS A 12 -7.97 -3.36 -18.17
C LYS A 12 -7.65 -1.90 -18.54
N HIS A 13 -7.38 -1.06 -17.55
CA HIS A 13 -7.04 0.37 -17.71
C HIS A 13 -5.55 0.69 -17.57
N SER A 14 -4.71 -0.35 -17.62
CA SER A 14 -3.26 -0.25 -17.44
C SER A 14 -2.53 -0.55 -18.75
N TRP A 15 -1.37 0.06 -19.01
CA TRP A 15 -0.53 -0.17 -20.19
C TRP A 15 0.22 -1.52 -20.17
N TYR A 16 -0.52 -2.61 -19.99
CA TYR A 16 -0.05 -3.99 -20.13
C TYR A 16 -0.98 -4.78 -21.04
N GLU A 17 -0.49 -5.86 -21.64
CA GLU A 17 -1.32 -6.79 -22.40
C GLU A 17 -2.43 -7.40 -21.53
N GLY A 18 -3.55 -7.74 -22.15
CA GLY A 18 -4.69 -8.37 -21.50
C GLY A 18 -5.60 -7.40 -20.73
N SER A 19 -6.60 -7.99 -20.10
CA SER A 19 -7.64 -7.30 -19.31
C SER A 19 -8.22 -8.15 -18.18
N LYS A 20 -7.73 -9.39 -18.01
CA LYS A 20 -8.22 -10.32 -16.98
C LYS A 20 -7.55 -10.02 -15.65
N SER A 21 -8.30 -10.13 -14.57
CA SER A 21 -7.74 -10.15 -13.22
C SER A 21 -6.97 -11.45 -13.00
N LEU A 22 -5.73 -11.32 -12.53
CA LEU A 22 -4.85 -12.45 -12.28
C LEU A 22 -4.37 -12.45 -10.83
N HIS A 23 -4.42 -13.61 -10.20
CA HIS A 23 -3.73 -13.83 -8.94
C HIS A 23 -2.20 -13.68 -9.14
N PRO A 24 -1.44 -13.04 -8.24
CA PRO A 24 -0.02 -12.73 -8.44
C PRO A 24 0.89 -13.92 -8.80
N TYR A 25 0.65 -15.13 -8.28
CA TYR A 25 1.40 -16.33 -8.72
C TYR A 25 1.31 -16.62 -10.23
N LYS A 26 0.22 -16.19 -10.88
CA LYS A 26 -0.01 -16.30 -12.32
C LYS A 26 0.06 -14.94 -13.02
N GLY A 27 0.52 -13.90 -12.31
CA GLY A 27 0.56 -12.55 -12.84
C GLY A 27 1.54 -12.43 -14.00
N GLU A 28 1.17 -11.62 -14.97
CA GLU A 28 1.99 -11.27 -16.13
C GLU A 28 2.25 -9.75 -16.14
N THR A 29 3.39 -9.34 -16.70
CA THR A 29 3.78 -7.92 -16.80
C THR A 29 4.39 -7.67 -18.18
N LYS A 30 3.55 -7.78 -19.22
CA LYS A 30 3.93 -7.51 -20.62
C LYS A 30 3.49 -6.11 -21.01
N PRO A 31 4.41 -5.14 -21.22
CA PRO A 31 4.05 -3.75 -21.46
C PRO A 31 3.32 -3.56 -22.80
N GLN A 32 2.30 -2.70 -22.82
CA GLN A 32 1.55 -2.32 -24.02
C GLN A 32 1.07 -0.87 -23.89
N TYR A 33 1.93 0.06 -24.26
CA TYR A 33 1.59 1.49 -24.27
C TYR A 33 0.65 1.83 -25.44
N THR A 34 -0.36 2.65 -25.20
CA THR A 34 -1.39 2.99 -26.22
C THR A 34 -1.78 4.47 -26.23
N ASP A 35 -0.93 5.35 -25.71
CA ASP A 35 -1.29 6.71 -25.30
C ASP A 35 -2.40 6.74 -24.23
N PHE A 36 -2.66 7.93 -23.69
CA PHE A 36 -3.70 8.16 -22.69
C PHE A 36 -5.09 8.12 -23.34
N LYS A 37 -6.00 7.33 -22.76
CA LYS A 37 -7.40 7.21 -23.19
C LYS A 37 -8.31 7.20 -21.97
N ASP A 38 -9.23 8.17 -21.88
CA ASP A 38 -10.14 8.34 -20.74
C ASP A 38 -10.89 7.04 -20.37
N ASP A 39 -11.52 6.41 -21.36
CA ASP A 39 -12.26 5.14 -21.19
C ASP A 39 -11.41 3.89 -21.45
N GLY A 40 -10.10 4.08 -21.68
CA GLY A 40 -9.16 3.03 -22.09
C GLY A 40 -8.01 2.86 -21.12
N LYS A 41 -6.81 2.61 -21.63
CA LYS A 41 -5.58 2.49 -20.82
C LYS A 41 -4.99 3.88 -20.57
N TYR A 42 -4.71 4.19 -19.31
CA TYR A 42 -4.21 5.52 -18.93
C TYR A 42 -3.15 5.52 -17.81
N SER A 43 -2.70 4.35 -17.37
CA SER A 43 -1.73 4.24 -16.27
C SER A 43 -0.78 3.06 -16.43
N TRP A 44 0.42 3.15 -15.85
CA TRP A 44 1.33 2.00 -15.66
C TRP A 44 1.02 1.20 -14.39
N LEU A 45 0.08 1.66 -13.56
CA LEU A 45 -0.33 0.93 -12.37
C LEU A 45 -1.36 -0.12 -12.74
N LYS A 46 -1.15 -1.36 -12.28
CA LYS A 46 -2.20 -2.39 -12.26
C LYS A 46 -3.29 -2.03 -11.26
N SER A 47 -4.44 -2.68 -11.34
CA SER A 47 -5.58 -2.47 -10.44
C SER A 47 -5.80 -3.67 -9.53
N PRO A 48 -5.21 -3.67 -8.32
CA PRO A 48 -5.42 -4.76 -7.38
C PRO A 48 -6.82 -4.68 -6.77
N THR A 49 -7.40 -5.85 -6.51
CA THR A 49 -8.65 -6.00 -5.77
C THR A 49 -8.48 -7.02 -4.66
N PHE A 50 -9.29 -6.87 -3.61
CA PHE A 50 -9.42 -7.85 -2.54
C PHE A 50 -10.82 -8.47 -2.59
N TYR A 51 -10.90 -9.75 -2.96
CA TYR A 51 -12.15 -10.45 -3.27
C TYR A 51 -13.02 -9.68 -4.28
N GLY A 52 -12.38 -9.15 -5.34
CA GLY A 52 -13.03 -8.43 -6.43
C GLY A 52 -13.56 -7.04 -6.05
N LYS A 53 -13.09 -6.45 -4.95
CA LYS A 53 -13.40 -5.07 -4.53
C LYS A 53 -12.14 -4.20 -4.45
N PRO A 54 -12.20 -2.92 -4.83
CA PRO A 54 -11.16 -1.95 -4.51
C PRO A 54 -10.93 -1.86 -2.99
N ALA A 55 -9.69 -1.65 -2.56
CA ALA A 55 -9.34 -1.55 -1.15
C ALA A 55 -8.32 -0.44 -0.90
N GLN A 56 -8.55 0.35 0.14
CA GLN A 56 -7.57 1.32 0.65
C GLN A 56 -6.63 0.64 1.63
N VAL A 57 -5.33 0.88 1.48
CA VAL A 57 -4.28 0.39 2.38
C VAL A 57 -3.49 1.57 2.97
N GLY A 58 -2.74 1.33 4.03
CA GLY A 58 -1.88 2.34 4.66
C GLY A 58 -2.22 2.60 6.12
N PRO A 59 -1.63 3.66 6.72
CA PRO A 59 -1.75 3.92 8.15
C PRO A 59 -3.20 4.01 8.63
N LEU A 60 -4.11 4.59 7.84
CA LEU A 60 -5.52 4.64 8.20
C LEU A 60 -6.14 3.25 8.31
N ALA A 61 -5.96 2.39 7.29
CA ALA A 61 -6.46 1.01 7.34
C ALA A 61 -5.89 0.25 8.54
N ARG A 62 -4.57 0.38 8.78
CA ARG A 62 -3.89 -0.24 9.94
C ARG A 62 -4.49 0.20 11.27
N VAL A 63 -4.63 1.51 11.49
CA VAL A 63 -5.17 2.05 12.75
C VAL A 63 -6.61 1.57 12.97
N LEU A 64 -7.46 1.63 11.94
CA LEU A 64 -8.85 1.16 12.05
C LEU A 64 -8.93 -0.35 12.36
N CYS A 65 -8.15 -1.18 11.67
CA CYS A 65 -8.09 -2.62 11.94
C CYS A 65 -7.58 -2.91 13.36
N MET A 66 -6.55 -2.19 13.83
CA MET A 66 -5.99 -2.38 15.17
C MET A 66 -6.95 -1.91 16.28
N LEU A 67 -7.72 -0.84 16.05
CA LEU A 67 -8.80 -0.44 16.94
C LEU A 67 -9.89 -1.52 17.01
N ALA A 68 -10.32 -2.04 15.85
CA ALA A 68 -11.30 -3.13 15.79
C ALA A 68 -10.80 -4.41 16.47
N ALA A 69 -9.51 -4.70 16.38
CA ALA A 69 -8.86 -5.84 17.05
C ALA A 69 -8.62 -5.61 18.55
N GLY A 70 -8.91 -4.42 19.08
CA GLY A 70 -8.74 -4.13 20.49
C GLY A 70 -7.30 -3.84 20.91
N HIS A 71 -6.39 -3.49 19.99
CA HIS A 71 -4.97 -3.28 20.28
C HIS A 71 -4.72 -2.06 21.19
N GLU A 72 -4.31 -2.30 22.43
CA GLU A 72 -4.21 -1.28 23.49
C GLU A 72 -3.28 -0.10 23.14
N PRO A 73 -2.06 -0.29 22.61
CA PRO A 73 -1.22 0.84 22.19
C PRO A 73 -1.90 1.71 21.14
N THR A 74 -2.59 1.11 20.17
CA THR A 74 -3.32 1.88 19.15
C THR A 74 -4.50 2.62 19.76
N LYS A 75 -5.28 1.99 20.64
CA LYS A 75 -6.39 2.66 21.35
C LYS A 75 -5.89 3.89 22.11
N LYS A 76 -4.81 3.75 22.88
CA LYS A 76 -4.19 4.85 23.64
C LYS A 76 -3.95 6.08 22.75
N TYR A 77 -3.22 5.90 21.65
CA TYR A 77 -2.84 7.02 20.78
C TYR A 77 -3.99 7.53 19.91
N ALA A 78 -4.90 6.66 19.46
CA ALA A 78 -6.07 7.09 18.71
C ALA A 78 -7.06 7.89 19.57
N THR A 79 -7.33 7.44 20.80
CA THR A 79 -8.16 8.17 21.77
C THR A 79 -7.54 9.53 22.07
N ALA A 80 -6.24 9.59 22.37
CA ALA A 80 -5.56 10.85 22.62
C ALA A 80 -5.67 11.83 21.42
N ALA A 81 -5.54 11.33 20.20
CA ALA A 81 -5.70 12.15 18.99
C ALA A 81 -7.14 12.68 18.85
N LEU A 82 -8.15 11.81 19.01
CA LEU A 82 -9.56 12.18 18.91
C LEU A 82 -9.98 13.15 20.03
N ASP A 83 -9.51 12.96 21.26
CA ASP A 83 -9.78 13.85 22.39
C ASP A 83 -9.15 15.23 22.19
N THR A 84 -7.93 15.27 21.64
CA THR A 84 -7.26 16.53 21.29
C THR A 84 -8.07 17.30 20.25
N VAL A 85 -8.49 16.63 19.17
CA VAL A 85 -9.31 17.25 18.14
C VAL A 85 -10.67 17.68 18.70
N SER A 86 -11.30 16.86 19.53
CA SER A 86 -12.58 17.18 20.17
C SER A 86 -12.50 18.43 21.03
N THR A 87 -11.41 18.56 21.80
CA THR A 87 -11.14 19.72 22.64
C THR A 87 -10.96 20.99 21.81
N LEU A 88 -10.15 20.92 20.75
CA LEU A 88 -9.90 22.06 19.86
C LEU A 88 -11.16 22.47 19.09
N ALA A 89 -11.95 21.50 18.62
CA ALA A 89 -13.19 21.73 17.89
C ALA A 89 -14.37 22.11 18.81
N LYS A 90 -14.21 22.01 20.14
CA LYS A 90 -15.26 22.22 21.14
C LYS A 90 -16.50 21.37 20.89
N THR A 91 -16.32 20.18 20.31
CA THR A 91 -17.38 19.21 20.01
C THR A 91 -16.81 17.81 20.03
N LYS A 92 -17.65 16.81 20.31
CA LYS A 92 -17.21 15.41 20.30
C LYS A 92 -16.95 14.98 18.86
N VAL A 93 -15.73 14.54 18.58
CA VAL A 93 -15.31 13.97 17.31
C VAL A 93 -15.10 12.47 17.48
N GLY A 94 -15.90 11.67 16.78
CA GLY A 94 -15.84 10.22 16.85
C GLY A 94 -14.89 9.60 15.81
N LEU A 95 -14.88 8.27 15.79
CA LEU A 95 -14.02 7.49 14.90
C LEU A 95 -14.35 7.72 13.43
N GLU A 96 -15.58 8.09 13.10
CA GLU A 96 -16.03 8.41 11.74
C GLU A 96 -15.19 9.51 11.09
N ALA A 97 -14.68 10.48 11.87
CA ALA A 97 -13.83 11.55 11.36
C ALA A 97 -12.48 11.05 10.82
N MET A 98 -12.06 9.83 11.18
CA MET A 98 -10.85 9.21 10.65
C MET A 98 -10.99 8.82 9.18
N HIS A 99 -12.21 8.64 8.65
CA HIS A 99 -12.48 8.39 7.24
C HIS A 99 -12.38 9.68 6.41
N SER A 100 -11.22 10.35 6.48
CA SER A 100 -10.99 11.64 5.84
C SER A 100 -9.51 11.84 5.47
N THR A 101 -9.22 12.89 4.69
CA THR A 101 -7.85 13.36 4.40
C THR A 101 -7.06 13.65 5.68
N ILE A 102 -7.66 14.32 6.65
CA ILE A 102 -7.01 14.61 7.94
C ILE A 102 -6.84 13.33 8.76
N GLY A 103 -7.83 12.45 8.75
CA GLY A 103 -7.77 11.15 9.41
C GLY A 103 -6.62 10.27 8.91
N ARG A 104 -6.31 10.31 7.61
CA ARG A 104 -5.12 9.65 7.03
C ARG A 104 -3.80 10.23 7.57
N HIS A 105 -3.71 11.54 7.77
CA HIS A 105 -2.55 12.15 8.42
C HIS A 105 -2.44 11.77 9.90
N ALA A 106 -3.55 11.86 10.65
CA ALA A 106 -3.61 11.47 12.05
C ALA A 106 -3.20 10.01 12.25
N ALA A 107 -3.71 9.10 11.40
CA ALA A 107 -3.37 7.69 11.46
C ALA A 107 -1.88 7.41 11.24
N ARG A 108 -1.20 8.21 10.40
CA ARG A 108 0.26 8.12 10.22
C ARG A 108 1.00 8.54 11.47
N ALA A 109 0.57 9.62 12.14
CA ALA A 109 1.15 10.06 13.41
C ALA A 109 0.92 9.04 14.54
N ILE A 110 -0.31 8.51 14.66
CA ILE A 110 -0.67 7.44 15.61
C ILE A 110 0.22 6.21 15.37
N SER A 111 0.35 5.76 14.11
CA SER A 111 1.18 4.61 13.77
C SER A 111 2.65 4.82 14.12
N CYS A 112 3.16 6.05 14.00
CA CYS A 112 4.52 6.41 14.40
C CYS A 112 4.69 6.26 15.93
N ALA A 113 3.77 6.83 16.71
CA ALA A 113 3.83 6.75 18.17
C ALA A 113 3.77 5.29 18.69
N VAL A 114 2.88 4.47 18.10
CA VAL A 114 2.81 3.03 18.42
C VAL A 114 4.13 2.32 18.12
N GLN A 115 4.77 2.64 16.99
CA GLN A 115 6.03 2.01 16.60
C GLN A 115 7.19 2.42 17.51
N VAL A 116 7.20 3.65 18.04
CA VAL A 116 8.20 4.07 19.04
C VAL A 116 8.11 3.23 20.31
N ASP A 117 6.90 3.00 20.83
CA ASP A 117 6.71 2.11 21.98
C ASP A 117 7.18 0.68 21.66
N MET A 118 6.80 0.17 20.47
CA MET A 118 7.19 -1.17 20.01
C MET A 118 8.72 -1.33 19.86
N LEU A 119 9.45 -0.29 19.45
CA LEU A 119 10.91 -0.34 19.37
C LEU A 119 11.55 -0.64 20.72
N ASN A 120 11.05 -0.02 21.79
CA ASN A 120 11.54 -0.28 23.15
C ASN A 120 11.25 -1.71 23.61
N ASP A 121 10.06 -2.21 23.32
CA ASP A 121 9.66 -3.59 23.66
C ASP A 121 10.52 -4.61 22.92
N GLN A 122 10.74 -4.42 21.61
CA GLN A 122 11.56 -5.32 20.79
C GLN A 122 13.03 -5.29 21.20
N TRP A 123 13.57 -4.11 21.55
CA TRP A 123 14.94 -3.99 22.05
C TRP A 123 15.13 -4.77 23.35
N THR A 124 14.18 -4.65 24.28
CA THR A 124 14.21 -5.37 25.55
C THR A 124 14.05 -6.88 25.34
N ALA A 125 13.16 -7.30 24.44
CA ALA A 125 12.98 -8.71 24.09
C ALA A 125 14.26 -9.31 23.48
N LEU A 126 14.93 -8.59 22.58
CA LEU A 126 16.18 -9.01 21.96
C LEU A 126 17.28 -9.22 23.01
N LEU A 127 17.54 -8.20 23.84
CA LEU A 127 18.55 -8.29 24.91
C LEU A 127 18.23 -9.40 25.91
N GLY A 128 16.95 -9.55 26.26
CA GLY A 128 16.48 -10.61 27.15
C GLY A 128 16.69 -12.02 26.57
N ASN A 129 16.53 -12.21 25.26
CA ASN A 129 16.79 -13.49 24.60
C ASN A 129 18.29 -13.80 24.55
N MET A 130 19.10 -12.81 24.19
CA MET A 130 20.57 -12.94 24.16
C MET A 130 21.14 -13.26 25.55
N ALA A 131 20.61 -12.65 26.61
CA ALA A 131 21.02 -12.91 28.00
C ALA A 131 20.72 -14.36 28.45
N LYS A 132 19.77 -15.05 27.81
CA LYS A 132 19.48 -16.48 28.05
C LYS A 132 20.39 -17.41 27.24
N GLY A 133 21.31 -16.86 26.44
CA GLY A 133 22.30 -17.61 25.66
C GLY A 133 21.86 -17.97 24.24
N ASP A 134 20.69 -17.56 23.77
CA ASP A 134 20.29 -17.77 22.38
C ASP A 134 20.78 -16.63 21.49
N LEU A 135 21.77 -16.96 20.66
CA LEU A 135 22.44 -16.06 19.71
C LEU A 135 22.21 -16.50 18.25
N THR A 136 21.25 -17.40 18.02
CA THR A 136 20.98 -17.96 16.70
C THR A 136 20.35 -16.90 15.80
N THR A 137 20.94 -16.63 14.63
CA THR A 137 20.49 -15.57 13.72
C THR A 137 20.23 -16.02 12.29
N PHE A 138 20.62 -17.25 11.93
CA PHE A 138 20.58 -17.70 10.55
C PHE A 138 20.34 -19.21 10.42
N ASN A 139 19.39 -19.56 9.56
CA ASN A 139 19.16 -20.92 9.08
C ASN A 139 19.35 -20.93 7.57
N LYS A 140 20.32 -21.70 7.07
CA LYS A 140 20.62 -21.77 5.63
C LYS A 140 19.45 -22.40 4.87
N PRO A 141 18.86 -21.72 3.86
CA PRO A 141 17.77 -22.30 3.09
C PRO A 141 18.27 -23.41 2.18
N VAL A 142 17.38 -24.38 1.92
CA VAL A 142 17.56 -25.42 0.91
C VAL A 142 16.45 -25.27 -0.12
N PHE A 143 16.81 -25.27 -1.40
CA PHE A 143 15.84 -25.21 -2.49
C PHE A 143 15.60 -26.62 -3.01
N PRO A 144 14.43 -27.24 -2.72
CA PRO A 144 14.08 -28.54 -3.26
C PRO A 144 13.95 -28.48 -4.79
N LYS A 145 14.04 -29.65 -5.43
CA LYS A 145 13.71 -29.79 -6.86
C LYS A 145 12.22 -29.58 -7.09
N GLY A 146 11.87 -29.14 -8.28
CA GLY A 146 10.51 -28.85 -8.72
C GLY A 146 10.01 -27.46 -8.31
N GLU A 147 8.73 -27.23 -8.57
CA GLU A 147 8.10 -25.92 -8.38
C GLU A 147 7.66 -25.71 -6.92
N ILE A 148 8.05 -24.58 -6.34
CA ILE A 148 7.61 -24.10 -5.03
C ILE A 148 7.11 -22.67 -5.14
N MET A 149 6.03 -22.36 -4.43
CA MET A 149 5.44 -21.03 -4.36
C MET A 149 5.63 -20.43 -2.97
N GLY A 150 6.02 -19.15 -2.91
CA GLY A 150 6.23 -18.41 -1.68
C GLY A 150 5.62 -17.02 -1.71
N GLN A 151 5.13 -16.57 -0.56
CA GLN A 151 4.65 -15.22 -0.37
C GLN A 151 5.31 -14.61 0.88
N GLY A 152 5.81 -13.38 0.75
CA GLY A 152 6.14 -12.52 1.88
C GLY A 152 5.19 -11.35 1.94
N TYR A 153 4.63 -11.04 3.11
CA TYR A 153 3.86 -9.82 3.34
C TYR A 153 4.53 -8.97 4.41
N HIS A 154 4.45 -7.67 4.25
CA HIS A 154 5.01 -6.69 5.17
C HIS A 154 4.09 -5.48 5.26
N GLU A 155 3.90 -4.98 6.47
CA GLU A 155 3.06 -3.82 6.74
C GLU A 155 3.91 -2.53 6.63
N ALA A 156 4.27 -2.19 5.38
CA ALA A 156 5.16 -1.09 5.03
C ALA A 156 4.57 0.29 5.43
N PRO A 157 5.34 1.40 5.42
CA PRO A 157 4.83 2.71 5.84
C PRO A 157 3.56 3.19 5.11
N ARG A 158 3.40 2.77 3.85
CA ARG A 158 2.25 3.13 2.99
C ARG A 158 1.14 2.07 2.98
N GLY A 159 1.30 0.96 3.69
CA GLY A 159 0.31 -0.13 3.81
C GLY A 159 0.88 -1.51 3.53
N VAL A 160 -0.01 -2.47 3.27
CA VAL A 160 0.36 -3.86 2.97
C VAL A 160 1.14 -3.98 1.66
N LEU A 161 2.35 -4.51 1.78
CA LEU A 161 3.24 -4.91 0.70
C LEU A 161 3.22 -6.43 0.62
N SER A 162 3.10 -7.00 -0.58
CA SER A 162 3.25 -8.43 -0.79
C SER A 162 4.15 -8.75 -1.98
N HIS A 163 5.12 -9.64 -1.76
CA HIS A 163 5.97 -10.21 -2.78
C HIS A 163 5.57 -11.68 -2.97
N TRP A 164 5.46 -12.09 -4.23
CA TRP A 164 4.99 -13.40 -4.62
C TRP A 164 6.00 -14.01 -5.56
N VAL A 165 6.51 -15.20 -5.21
CA VAL A 165 7.55 -15.87 -5.97
C VAL A 165 7.13 -17.29 -6.32
N VAL A 166 7.42 -17.69 -7.55
CA VAL A 166 7.42 -19.09 -7.99
C VAL A 166 8.87 -19.44 -8.29
N ILE A 167 9.40 -20.46 -7.64
CA ILE A 167 10.77 -20.96 -7.85
C ILE A 167 10.67 -22.35 -8.47
N ASP A 168 11.48 -22.63 -9.47
CA ASP A 168 11.58 -23.92 -10.13
C ASP A 168 13.07 -24.31 -10.21
N ASP A 169 13.42 -25.45 -9.59
CA ASP A 169 14.80 -25.95 -9.48
C ASP A 169 15.82 -24.87 -9.05
N GLY A 170 15.46 -24.10 -8.02
CA GLY A 170 16.30 -23.06 -7.42
C GLY A 170 16.39 -21.75 -8.21
N LYS A 171 15.64 -21.59 -9.31
CA LYS A 171 15.56 -20.35 -10.09
C LYS A 171 14.19 -19.70 -9.96
N ILE A 172 14.14 -18.37 -9.95
CA ILE A 172 12.88 -17.63 -9.97
C ILE A 172 12.23 -17.82 -11.35
N LYS A 173 11.07 -18.46 -11.37
CA LYS A 173 10.22 -18.68 -12.55
C LYS A 173 9.21 -17.56 -12.74
N ASN A 174 8.65 -17.03 -11.65
CA ASN A 174 7.78 -15.85 -11.66
C ASN A 174 8.00 -15.03 -10.40
N TYR A 175 7.91 -13.70 -10.52
CA TYR A 175 7.99 -12.77 -9.40
C TYR A 175 7.02 -11.61 -9.62
N GLN A 176 6.11 -11.40 -8.68
CA GLN A 176 5.16 -10.29 -8.71
C GLN A 176 5.16 -9.56 -7.37
N CYS A 177 5.04 -8.24 -7.44
CA CYS A 177 4.94 -7.36 -6.28
C CYS A 177 3.59 -6.66 -6.34
N VAL A 178 2.79 -6.80 -5.28
CA VAL A 178 1.57 -5.99 -5.10
C VAL A 178 1.82 -5.05 -3.94
N VAL A 179 2.01 -3.77 -4.26
CA VAL A 179 2.66 -2.79 -3.38
C VAL A 179 1.66 -1.72 -2.94
N PRO A 180 1.84 -1.04 -1.78
CA PRO A 180 0.75 -0.25 -1.21
C PRO A 180 0.26 0.89 -2.11
N SER A 181 1.17 1.55 -2.83
CA SER A 181 0.78 2.60 -3.76
C SER A 181 0.09 2.05 -5.01
N THR A 182 0.32 0.79 -5.41
CA THR A 182 -0.47 0.11 -6.45
C THR A 182 -1.92 -0.06 -6.02
N TRP A 183 -2.18 -0.37 -4.75
CA TRP A 183 -3.54 -0.42 -4.20
C TRP A 183 -4.25 0.93 -4.18
N ASN A 184 -3.55 1.97 -3.75
CA ASN A 184 -4.20 3.26 -3.51
C ASN A 184 -4.33 4.11 -4.79
N ALA A 185 -3.34 4.05 -5.68
CA ALA A 185 -3.27 4.87 -6.89
C ALA A 185 -3.66 4.12 -8.17
N CYS A 186 -4.24 2.92 -8.05
CA CYS A 186 -4.66 2.16 -9.21
C CYS A 186 -5.67 2.93 -10.09
N PRO A 187 -5.64 2.69 -11.41
CA PRO A 187 -6.74 3.10 -12.27
C PRO A 187 -7.98 2.24 -11.98
N ARG A 188 -9.08 2.54 -12.66
CA ARG A 188 -10.31 1.73 -12.62
C ARG A 188 -10.02 0.25 -12.83
N ASN A 189 -10.70 -0.60 -12.06
CA ASN A 189 -10.54 -2.05 -12.14
C ASN A 189 -11.30 -2.65 -13.34
N GLU A 190 -11.39 -3.98 -13.41
CA GLU A 190 -12.10 -4.68 -14.49
C GLU A 190 -13.60 -4.34 -14.58
N LYS A 191 -14.21 -3.89 -13.47
CA LYS A 191 -15.61 -3.49 -13.34
C LYS A 191 -15.82 -1.97 -13.47
N ASP A 192 -14.79 -1.24 -13.90
CA ASP A 192 -14.78 0.23 -13.99
C ASP A 192 -14.92 0.95 -12.63
N GLU A 193 -14.69 0.24 -11.51
CA GLU A 193 -14.73 0.82 -10.18
C GLU A 193 -13.45 1.63 -9.91
N PRO A 194 -13.55 2.87 -9.38
CA PRO A 194 -12.40 3.73 -9.15
C PRO A 194 -11.52 3.22 -8.00
N GLY A 195 -10.22 3.48 -8.12
CA GLY A 195 -9.25 3.28 -7.04
C GLY A 195 -9.40 4.29 -5.91
N PRO A 196 -8.74 4.09 -4.75
CA PRO A 196 -8.84 5.00 -3.60
C PRO A 196 -8.46 6.46 -3.90
N TYR A 197 -7.48 6.73 -4.77
CA TYR A 197 -7.13 8.10 -5.16
C TYR A 197 -8.28 8.76 -5.92
N GLU A 198 -8.75 8.14 -7.01
CA GLU A 198 -9.85 8.63 -7.83
C GLU A 198 -11.12 8.84 -7.00
N ALA A 199 -11.47 7.86 -6.14
CA ALA A 199 -12.62 7.96 -5.25
C ALA A 199 -12.49 9.09 -4.23
N SER A 200 -11.28 9.37 -3.73
CA SER A 200 -11.07 10.38 -2.68
C SER A 200 -11.10 11.82 -3.18
N ILE A 201 -10.81 12.05 -4.46
CA ILE A 201 -10.81 13.38 -5.07
C ILE A 201 -12.14 13.70 -5.75
N ALA A 202 -13.04 12.72 -5.86
CA ALA A 202 -14.41 12.96 -6.31
C ALA A 202 -15.05 14.03 -5.42
N ASP A 203 -15.70 15.00 -6.06
CA ASP A 203 -16.42 16.10 -5.40
C ASP A 203 -15.56 17.02 -4.50
N ASN A 204 -14.22 16.98 -4.62
CA ASN A 204 -13.36 17.95 -3.96
C ASN A 204 -13.71 19.38 -4.44
N PRO A 205 -13.93 20.35 -3.53
CA PRO A 205 -14.10 21.75 -3.92
C PRO A 205 -12.78 22.29 -4.49
N ILE A 206 -12.85 23.01 -5.60
CA ILE A 206 -11.69 23.62 -6.26
C ILE A 206 -11.90 25.13 -6.30
N ALA A 207 -11.12 25.87 -5.51
CA ALA A 207 -11.19 27.33 -5.52
C ALA A 207 -10.57 27.94 -6.78
N ASP A 208 -9.44 27.40 -7.24
CA ASP A 208 -8.71 27.83 -8.43
C ASP A 208 -8.26 26.60 -9.25
N PRO A 209 -8.87 26.35 -10.43
CA PRO A 209 -8.51 25.20 -11.28
C PRO A 209 -7.06 25.20 -11.77
N GLU A 210 -6.42 26.37 -11.90
CA GLU A 210 -5.02 26.48 -12.30
C GLU A 210 -4.07 26.19 -11.12
N LYS A 211 -4.59 26.15 -9.89
CA LYS A 211 -3.85 25.87 -8.66
C LYS A 211 -4.64 24.91 -7.75
N PRO A 212 -4.79 23.63 -8.15
CA PRO A 212 -5.70 22.67 -7.50
C PRO A 212 -5.14 22.13 -6.17
N LEU A 213 -4.96 23.01 -5.19
CA LEU A 213 -4.37 22.72 -3.88
C LEU A 213 -5.16 21.65 -3.12
N GLU A 214 -6.48 21.65 -3.25
CA GLU A 214 -7.39 20.74 -2.57
C GLU A 214 -7.19 19.29 -3.05
N VAL A 215 -6.96 19.09 -4.36
CA VAL A 215 -6.57 17.79 -4.93
C VAL A 215 -5.23 17.35 -4.33
N LEU A 216 -4.24 18.22 -4.33
CA LEU A 216 -2.91 17.91 -3.79
C LEU A 216 -2.96 17.53 -2.30
N ARG A 217 -3.76 18.22 -1.48
CA ARG A 217 -3.96 17.89 -0.06
C ARG A 217 -4.52 16.47 0.13
N THR A 218 -5.52 16.10 -0.67
CA THR A 218 -6.14 14.77 -0.59
C THR A 218 -5.23 13.66 -1.13
N VAL A 219 -4.47 13.91 -2.20
CA VAL A 219 -3.53 12.92 -2.75
C VAL A 219 -2.32 12.74 -1.84
N HIS A 220 -1.71 13.83 -1.35
CA HIS A 220 -0.54 13.77 -0.46
C HIS A 220 -0.81 13.09 0.88
N SER A 221 -2.06 13.08 1.36
CA SER A 221 -2.42 12.35 2.59
C SER A 221 -2.28 10.83 2.44
N PHE A 222 -2.21 10.29 1.22
CA PHE A 222 -1.87 8.88 0.98
C PHE A 222 -0.36 8.63 0.98
N ASP A 223 0.46 9.68 0.95
CA ASP A 223 1.91 9.61 0.80
C ASP A 223 2.30 8.79 -0.47
N PRO A 224 2.08 9.32 -1.69
CA PRO A 224 2.34 8.57 -2.92
C PRO A 224 3.83 8.20 -3.11
N CYS A 225 4.13 6.95 -3.46
CA CYS A 225 5.45 6.55 -3.97
C CYS A 225 5.29 5.88 -5.34
N ILE A 226 5.42 6.67 -6.42
CA ILE A 226 5.18 6.17 -7.79
C ILE A 226 6.26 5.18 -8.24
N ALA A 227 7.53 5.38 -7.84
CA ALA A 227 8.58 4.41 -8.07
C ALA A 227 8.26 3.05 -7.42
N CYS A 228 7.72 3.07 -6.19
CA CYS A 228 7.24 1.87 -5.51
C CYS A 228 6.04 1.24 -6.20
N ALA A 229 5.28 1.97 -7.00
CA ALA A 229 4.02 1.50 -7.53
C ALA A 229 4.17 0.87 -8.94
N ILE A 230 5.16 1.34 -9.71
CA ILE A 230 5.41 0.92 -11.10
C ILE A 230 6.62 -0.02 -11.22
N HIS A 231 7.59 0.04 -10.30
CA HIS A 231 8.78 -0.83 -10.26
C HIS A 231 9.71 -0.75 -11.49
N VAL A 232 9.64 0.32 -12.28
CA VAL A 232 10.50 0.49 -13.46
C VAL A 232 11.90 0.94 -13.04
N THR A 233 12.91 0.37 -13.69
CA THR A 233 14.31 0.76 -13.58
C THR A 233 14.80 1.14 -14.98
N ASP A 234 15.48 2.29 -15.12
CA ASP A 234 16.13 2.69 -16.38
C ASP A 234 17.46 1.94 -16.52
N THR A 235 17.58 1.13 -17.58
CA THR A 235 18.78 0.33 -17.88
C THR A 235 19.68 0.96 -18.95
N GLU A 236 19.26 2.05 -19.58
CA GLU A 236 19.95 2.61 -20.76
C GLU A 236 20.78 3.84 -20.43
N ASN A 237 20.29 4.76 -19.58
CA ASN A 237 20.87 6.10 -19.49
C ASN A 237 21.48 6.49 -18.14
N GLY A 238 21.42 5.62 -17.12
CA GLY A 238 22.04 5.82 -15.80
C GLY A 238 21.57 7.08 -15.03
N SER A 239 20.61 7.82 -15.57
CA SER A 239 20.06 9.06 -15.02
C SER A 239 18.54 8.90 -14.99
N ALA A 240 18.04 8.52 -13.82
CA ALA A 240 16.62 8.37 -13.57
C ALA A 240 15.91 9.71 -13.78
N ILE A 241 15.42 9.96 -15.00
CA ILE A 241 14.42 10.98 -15.34
C ILE A 241 14.87 12.43 -15.08
N THR A 242 15.13 13.19 -16.14
CA THR A 242 15.27 14.65 -16.04
C THR A 242 13.89 15.31 -16.12
N VAL A 243 13.33 15.71 -14.98
CA VAL A 243 12.13 16.57 -14.95
C VAL A 243 12.57 18.02 -15.06
N LYS A 244 12.32 18.65 -16.22
CA LYS A 244 12.40 20.12 -16.34
C LYS A 244 11.06 20.72 -15.99
N ALA A 245 10.96 21.30 -14.80
CA ALA A 245 9.89 22.25 -14.50
C ALA A 245 10.18 23.56 -15.24
N LYS A 246 9.16 24.16 -15.85
CA LYS A 246 9.20 25.56 -16.32
C LYS A 246 9.00 26.50 -15.14
#